data_AF-A0A3D3A5P5-F1
#
_entry.id   AF-A0A3D3A5P5-F1
#
_cell.length_a   1.000
_cell.length_b   1.000
_cell.length_c   1.000
_cell.angle_alpha   90.00
_cell.angle_beta   90.00
_cell.angle_gamma   90.00
#
_symmetry.space_group_name_H-M   'P 1'
#
loop_
_entity.id
_entity.type
_entity.pdbx_description
1 polymer ?
#
loop_
_entity_poly.entity_id
_entity_poly.type
_entity_poly.pdbx_seq_one_letter_code
_entity_poly.pdbx_strand_id
1 'polypeptide(L)'
;MVLESRTRTGQLGEDLAVAHMEGLGHHVLARNWRWRRFEIDVISAWAGQLVFHEVKSRTGCDVAPDRPDMPSSGQRRRIVQAAQAYLLREGRPGRECRFDVWWVTFRDGRSPHLTHLSNAFDGVAKPPRKRKPWRALR
;
A
#
# COMPACT_ATOMS: atom_id res chain seq x y z
N MET A 1 -14.13 22.70 -4.59
CA MET A 1 -13.63 22.46 -3.22
C MET A 1 -13.51 20.98 -2.81
N VAL A 2 -13.65 19.98 -3.70
CA VAL A 2 -13.60 18.53 -3.31
C VAL A 2 -12.21 17.89 -3.48
N LEU A 3 -11.32 18.49 -4.28
CA LEU A 3 -9.99 17.92 -4.57
C LEU A 3 -8.97 18.15 -3.45
N GLU A 4 -9.02 19.29 -2.77
CA GLU A 4 -8.09 19.64 -1.68
C GLU A 4 -8.26 18.75 -0.45
N SER A 5 -9.49 18.31 -0.15
CA SER A 5 -9.75 17.47 1.02
C SER A 5 -9.18 16.06 0.86
N ARG A 6 -9.21 15.49 -0.35
CA ARG A 6 -8.72 14.12 -0.61
C ARG A 6 -7.21 14.03 -0.53
N THR A 7 -6.49 14.98 -1.11
CA THR A 7 -5.02 15.02 -1.04
C THR A 7 -4.56 15.23 0.40
N ARG A 8 -5.17 16.17 1.13
CA ARG A 8 -4.85 16.42 2.54
C ARG A 8 -5.14 15.21 3.43
N THR A 9 -6.25 14.52 3.20
CA THR A 9 -6.61 13.28 3.92
C THR A 9 -5.65 12.14 3.59
N GLY A 10 -5.19 12.06 2.34
CA GLY A 10 -4.14 11.13 1.92
C GLY A 10 -2.85 11.37 2.68
N GLN A 11 -2.34 12.61 2.65
CA GLN A 11 -1.11 12.99 3.34
C GLN A 11 -1.17 12.73 4.84
N LEU A 12 -2.26 13.13 5.49
CA LEU A 12 -2.46 12.89 6.93
C LEU A 12 -2.50 11.39 7.25
N GLY A 13 -3.12 10.58 6.39
CA GLY A 13 -3.13 9.13 6.56
C GLY A 13 -1.74 8.53 6.45
N GLU A 14 -0.93 8.96 5.48
CA GLU A 14 0.46 8.53 5.35
C GLU A 14 1.29 8.93 6.57
N ASP A 15 1.17 10.17 7.05
CA ASP A 15 1.86 10.66 8.25
C ASP A 15 1.54 9.82 9.48
N LEU A 16 0.26 9.51 9.70
CA LEU A 16 -0.18 8.68 10.83
C LEU A 16 0.32 7.24 10.71
N ALA A 17 0.28 6.66 9.51
CA ALA A 17 0.78 5.32 9.26
C ALA A 17 2.29 5.25 9.52
N VAL A 18 3.06 6.24 9.04
CA VAL A 18 4.51 6.34 9.28
C VAL A 18 4.81 6.44 10.77
N ALA A 19 4.17 7.35 11.50
CA ALA A 19 4.39 7.50 12.93
C ALA A 19 4.10 6.20 13.71
N HIS A 20 3.04 5.47 13.30
CA HIS A 20 2.71 4.18 13.90
C HIS A 20 3.75 3.10 13.55
N MET A 21 4.19 3.03 12.29
CA MET A 21 5.25 2.10 11.84
C MET A 21 6.56 2.33 12.61
N GLU A 22 6.97 3.59 12.78
CA GLU A 22 8.17 3.95 13.55
C GLU A 22 8.02 3.53 15.02
N GLY A 23 6.84 3.71 15.62
CA GLY A 23 6.53 3.21 16.96
C GLY A 23 6.60 1.68 17.09
N LEU A 24 6.38 0.94 16.00
CA LEU A 24 6.56 -0.51 15.90
C LEU A 24 7.99 -0.94 15.54
N GLY A 25 8.93 0.01 15.46
CA GLY A 25 10.34 -0.25 15.18
C GLY A 25 10.68 -0.39 13.70
N HIS A 26 9.80 0.03 12.78
CA HIS A 26 10.18 0.17 11.37
C HIS A 26 11.17 1.33 11.21
N HIS A 27 12.17 1.13 10.35
CA HIS A 27 13.02 2.22 9.89
C HIS A 27 12.55 2.68 8.51
N VAL A 28 11.93 3.87 8.45
CA VAL A 28 11.42 4.44 7.19
C VAL A 28 12.60 4.87 6.31
N LEU A 29 12.67 4.31 5.10
CA LEU A 29 13.74 4.55 4.12
C LEU A 29 13.34 5.60 3.08
N ALA A 30 12.07 5.62 2.69
CA ALA A 30 11.52 6.57 1.74
C ALA A 30 10.01 6.73 1.92
N ARG A 31 9.51 7.89 1.53
CA ARG A 31 8.09 8.23 1.45
C ARG A 31 7.79 8.82 0.07
N ASN A 32 6.58 8.59 -0.45
CA ASN A 32 6.16 9.05 -1.78
C ASN A 32 7.20 8.74 -2.87
N TRP A 33 7.77 7.52 -2.84
CA TRP A 33 8.85 7.15 -3.74
C TRP A 33 8.31 6.90 -5.15
N ARG A 34 8.84 7.63 -6.13
CA ARG A 34 8.31 7.64 -7.49
C ARG A 34 9.34 7.15 -8.50
N TRP A 35 8.88 6.30 -9.41
CA TRP A 35 9.64 5.91 -10.59
C TRP A 35 8.75 5.93 -11.83
N ARG A 36 9.04 6.87 -12.73
CA ARG A 36 8.22 7.18 -13.91
C ARG A 36 6.78 7.50 -13.47
N ARG A 37 5.82 6.64 -13.80
CA ARG A 37 4.39 6.79 -13.46
C ARG A 37 3.95 5.92 -12.28
N PHE A 38 4.89 5.26 -11.61
CA PHE A 38 4.63 4.35 -10.51
C PHE A 38 5.11 4.97 -9.20
N GLU A 39 4.45 4.59 -8.12
CA GLU A 39 4.61 5.19 -6.80
C GLU A 39 4.49 4.12 -5.73
N ILE A 40 5.24 4.30 -4.64
CA ILE A 40 5.11 3.57 -3.38
C ILE A 40 4.99 4.62 -2.28
N ASP A 41 3.94 4.53 -1.47
CA ASP A 41 3.65 5.53 -0.45
C ASP A 41 4.74 5.53 0.63
N VAL A 42 5.12 4.35 1.15
CA VAL A 42 6.18 4.22 2.15
C VAL A 42 7.04 2.99 1.89
N ILE A 43 8.35 3.13 2.06
CA ILE A 43 9.32 2.03 2.04
C ILE A 43 10.02 2.00 3.40
N SER A 44 10.07 0.86 4.05
CA SER A 44 10.75 0.70 5.35
C SER A 44 11.59 -0.56 5.43
N ALA A 45 12.61 -0.56 6.27
CA ALA A 45 13.27 -1.76 6.75
C ALA A 45 12.67 -2.19 8.10
N TRP A 46 12.32 -3.48 8.24
CA TRP A 46 11.83 -4.04 9.49
C TRP A 46 12.18 -5.52 9.59
N ALA A 47 12.70 -5.95 10.75
CA ALA A 47 13.12 -7.32 11.00
C ALA A 47 13.98 -7.94 9.87
N GLY A 48 14.90 -7.15 9.31
CA GLY A 48 15.79 -7.59 8.22
C GLY A 48 15.19 -7.53 6.80
N GLN A 49 13.88 -7.35 6.68
CA GLN A 49 13.16 -7.30 5.40
C GLN A 49 13.00 -5.88 4.88
N LEU A 50 12.86 -5.74 3.56
CA LEU A 50 12.30 -4.53 2.95
C LEU A 50 10.78 -4.66 2.86
N VAL A 51 10.07 -3.63 3.30
CA VAL A 51 8.61 -3.61 3.31
C VAL A 51 8.15 -2.42 2.47
N PHE A 52 7.35 -2.73 1.45
CA PHE A 52 6.71 -1.75 0.58
C PHE A 52 5.26 -1.59 1.01
N HIS A 53 4.88 -0.39 1.43
CA HIS A 53 3.56 -0.10 1.97
C HIS A 53 2.73 0.74 1.01
N GLU A 54 1.49 0.34 0.82
CA GLU A 54 0.44 1.21 0.30
C GLU A 54 -0.42 1.71 1.47
N VAL A 55 -0.66 3.01 1.56
CA VAL A 55 -1.52 3.63 2.58
C VAL A 55 -2.83 4.09 1.96
N LYS A 56 -3.94 3.72 2.59
CA LYS A 56 -5.29 4.06 2.13
C LYS A 56 -6.05 4.80 3.21
N SER A 57 -6.37 6.06 2.92
CA SER A 57 -7.21 6.88 3.79
C SER A 57 -8.69 6.78 3.43
N ARG A 58 -9.56 6.73 4.44
CA ARG A 58 -11.02 6.81 4.29
C ARG A 58 -11.66 7.75 5.30
N THR A 59 -12.73 8.43 4.87
CA THR A 59 -13.56 9.30 5.71
C THR A 59 -14.98 8.75 5.76
N GLY A 60 -15.69 8.91 6.88
CA GLY A 60 -17.15 8.76 6.94
C GLY A 60 -17.69 7.33 6.68
N CYS A 61 -16.88 6.29 6.88
CA CYS A 61 -17.35 4.90 6.80
C CYS A 61 -17.67 4.33 8.19
N ASP A 62 -18.93 3.92 8.38
CA ASP A 62 -19.40 3.09 9.50
C ASP A 62 -19.11 1.60 9.30
N VAL A 63 -18.76 1.19 8.07
CA VAL A 63 -18.44 -0.19 7.74
C VAL A 63 -17.24 -0.63 8.56
N ALA A 64 -17.41 -1.75 9.25
CA ALA A 64 -16.50 -2.27 10.23
C ALA A 64 -15.04 -2.32 9.71
N PRO A 65 -14.06 -2.00 10.57
CA PRO A 65 -12.62 -2.09 10.28
C PRO A 65 -12.14 -3.52 9.90
N ASP A 66 -13.03 -4.51 9.91
CA ASP A 66 -12.71 -5.93 9.95
C ASP A 66 -12.33 -6.52 8.57
N ARG A 67 -12.57 -5.80 7.47
CA ARG A 67 -12.16 -6.24 6.11
C ARG A 67 -11.62 -5.10 5.26
N PRO A 68 -10.37 -4.68 5.49
CA PRO A 68 -9.65 -3.83 4.53
C PRO A 68 -9.71 -4.43 3.12
N ASP A 69 -10.11 -3.65 2.12
CA ASP A 69 -10.02 -4.11 0.73
C ASP A 69 -8.57 -4.21 0.29
N MET A 70 -8.34 -5.16 -0.59
CA MET A 70 -7.02 -5.35 -1.17
C MET A 70 -6.84 -4.40 -2.36
N PRO A 71 -5.64 -3.84 -2.62
CA PRO A 71 -5.39 -3.08 -3.83
C PRO A 71 -5.84 -3.87 -5.06
N SER A 72 -6.38 -3.20 -6.07
CA SER A 72 -6.75 -3.83 -7.33
C SER A 72 -5.54 -4.52 -7.98
N SER A 73 -5.77 -5.50 -8.87
CA SER A 73 -4.68 -6.15 -9.61
C SER A 73 -3.79 -5.14 -10.36
N GLY A 74 -4.40 -4.06 -10.90
CA GLY A 74 -3.68 -2.97 -11.54
C GLY A 74 -2.83 -2.16 -10.57
N GLN A 75 -3.30 -1.90 -9.34
CA GLN A 75 -2.51 -1.26 -8.29
C GLN A 75 -1.34 -2.14 -7.85
N ARG A 76 -1.60 -3.42 -7.52
CA ARG A 76 -0.54 -4.37 -7.13
C ARG A 76 0.56 -4.44 -8.18
N ARG A 77 0.21 -4.55 -9.46
CA ARG A 77 1.19 -4.57 -10.55
C ARG A 77 2.04 -3.30 -10.60
N ARG A 78 1.46 -2.12 -10.35
CA ARG A 78 2.19 -0.85 -10.31
C ARG A 78 3.14 -0.77 -9.12
N ILE A 79 2.68 -1.19 -7.94
CA ILE A 79 3.49 -1.23 -6.71
C ILE A 79 4.67 -2.20 -6.90
N VAL A 80 4.43 -3.39 -7.47
CA VAL A 80 5.50 -4.35 -7.77
C VAL A 80 6.52 -3.78 -8.75
N GLN A 81 6.08 -3.09 -9.80
CA GLN A 81 6.98 -2.45 -10.76
C GLN A 81 7.82 -1.33 -10.13
N ALA A 82 7.22 -0.54 -9.23
CA ALA A 82 7.97 0.45 -8.46
C ALA A 82 8.97 -0.22 -7.52
N ALA A 83 8.57 -1.28 -6.82
CA ALA A 83 9.44 -2.00 -5.88
C ALA A 83 10.65 -2.62 -6.61
N GLN A 84 10.43 -3.21 -7.79
CA GLN A 84 11.52 -3.69 -8.65
C GLN A 84 12.50 -2.57 -9.02
N ALA A 85 11.98 -1.40 -9.41
CA ALA A 85 12.82 -0.25 -9.73
C ALA A 85 13.60 0.28 -8.51
N TYR A 86 12.98 0.28 -7.33
CA TYR A 86 13.64 0.63 -6.07
C TYR A 86 14.78 -0.34 -5.76
N LEU A 87 14.52 -1.65 -5.85
CA LEU A 87 15.51 -2.69 -5.59
C LEU A 87 16.72 -2.61 -6.54
N LEU A 88 16.50 -2.26 -7.81
CA LEU A 88 17.57 -2.10 -8.79
C LEU A 88 18.43 -0.85 -8.57
N ARG A 89 17.86 0.23 -8.02
CA ARG A 89 18.56 1.52 -7.83
C ARG A 89 19.18 1.68 -6.46
N GLU A 90 18.41 1.35 -5.44
CA GLU A 90 18.69 1.69 -4.03
C GLU A 90 18.81 0.42 -3.16
N GLY A 91 18.35 -0.72 -3.69
CA GLY A 91 18.27 -1.97 -2.95
C GLY A 91 19.63 -2.58 -2.67
N ARG A 92 19.80 -3.12 -1.46
CA ARG A 92 20.87 -4.07 -1.16
C ARG A 92 20.42 -5.46 -1.63
N PRO A 93 21.15 -6.14 -2.53
CA PRO A 93 20.80 -7.48 -2.96
C PRO A 93 20.70 -8.45 -1.77
N GLY A 94 19.77 -9.40 -1.83
CA GLY A 94 19.61 -10.47 -0.85
C GLY A 94 18.64 -10.22 0.31
N ARG A 95 17.95 -9.07 0.38
CA ARG A 95 16.89 -8.85 1.37
C ARG A 95 15.55 -9.39 0.89
N GLU A 96 14.88 -10.16 1.76
CA GLU A 96 13.48 -10.52 1.54
C GLU A 96 12.61 -9.26 1.48
N CYS A 97 11.58 -9.32 0.65
CA CYS A 97 10.66 -8.22 0.40
C CYS A 97 9.23 -8.66 0.65
N ARG A 98 8.42 -7.77 1.23
CA ARG A 98 6.97 -7.96 1.33
C ARG A 98 6.19 -6.70 1.00
N PHE A 99 4.91 -6.88 0.72
CA PHE A 99 3.99 -5.80 0.40
C PHE A 99 2.90 -5.73 1.46
N ASP A 100 2.84 -4.62 2.17
CA ASP A 100 1.90 -4.38 3.26
C ASP A 100 0.89 -3.31 2.83
N VAL A 101 -0.28 -3.32 3.45
CA VAL A 101 -1.32 -2.30 3.24
C VAL A 101 -1.74 -1.72 4.58
N TRP A 102 -1.80 -0.40 4.67
CA TRP A 102 -2.32 0.33 5.82
C TRP A 102 -3.63 1.00 5.46
N TRP A 103 -4.60 0.89 6.35
CA TRP A 103 -5.85 1.61 6.27
C TRP A 103 -5.94 2.61 7.40
N VAL A 104 -6.15 3.87 7.06
CA VAL A 104 -6.35 4.96 8.03
C VAL A 104 -7.77 5.49 7.87
N THR A 105 -8.60 5.25 8.89
CA THR A 105 -10.00 5.66 8.87
C THR A 105 -10.21 6.85 9.78
N PHE A 106 -10.70 7.95 9.19
CA PHE A 106 -11.05 9.19 9.86
C PHE A 106 -12.56 9.24 10.12
N ARG A 107 -12.92 9.58 11.35
CA ARG A 107 -14.31 9.76 11.80
C ARG A 107 -14.41 11.04 12.61
N ASP A 108 -15.48 11.78 12.41
CA ASP A 108 -15.68 13.06 13.09
C ASP A 108 -15.76 12.85 14.60
N GLY A 109 -15.01 13.69 15.33
CA GLY A 109 -14.95 13.65 16.80
C GLY A 109 -14.31 12.38 17.39
N ARG A 110 -13.64 11.55 16.60
CA ARG A 110 -12.96 10.33 17.07
C ARG A 110 -11.51 10.26 16.60
N SER A 111 -10.68 9.59 17.38
CA SER A 111 -9.30 9.30 16.98
C SER A 111 -9.29 8.44 15.70
N PRO A 112 -8.36 8.70 14.76
CA PRO A 112 -8.18 7.86 13.58
C PRO A 112 -7.91 6.40 13.97
N HIS A 113 -8.48 5.47 13.21
CA HIS A 113 -8.22 4.04 13.39
C HIS A 113 -7.28 3.54 12.30
N LEU A 114 -6.22 2.83 12.70
CA LEU A 114 -5.23 2.24 11.81
C LEU A 114 -5.38 0.73 11.77
N THR A 115 -5.44 0.16 10.57
CA THR A 115 -5.44 -1.29 10.35
C THR A 115 -4.28 -1.65 9.44
N HIS A 116 -3.41 -2.54 9.90
CA HIS A 116 -2.27 -3.05 9.15
C HIS A 116 -2.57 -4.44 8.61
N LEU A 117 -2.37 -4.61 7.31
CA LEU A 117 -2.38 -5.92 6.66
C LEU A 117 -0.97 -6.24 6.17
N SER A 118 -0.25 -7.02 6.97
CA SER A 118 1.07 -7.54 6.60
C SER A 118 0.97 -8.60 5.50
N ASN A 119 1.93 -8.66 4.57
CA ASN A 119 1.93 -9.62 3.46
C ASN A 119 0.61 -9.59 2.67
N ALA A 120 0.08 -8.39 2.45
CA ALA A 120 -1.20 -8.16 1.80
C ALA A 120 -1.26 -8.82 0.41
N PHE A 121 -0.16 -8.83 -0.34
CA PHE A 121 -0.07 -9.54 -1.61
C PHE A 121 1.35 -9.97 -1.95
N ASP A 122 1.45 -10.89 -2.92
CA ASP A 122 2.69 -11.40 -3.46
C ASP A 122 3.29 -10.47 -4.55
N GLY A 123 4.62 -10.42 -4.61
CA GLY A 123 5.34 -9.74 -5.70
C GLY A 123 5.29 -10.50 -7.03
N VAL A 124 4.74 -11.72 -7.03
CA VAL A 124 4.63 -12.56 -8.22
C VAL A 124 3.33 -12.20 -8.94
N ALA A 125 3.44 -11.74 -10.17
CA ALA A 125 2.24 -11.51 -10.99
C ALA A 125 1.52 -12.86 -11.19
N LYS A 126 0.33 -13.02 -10.60
CA LYS A 126 -0.57 -14.10 -11.02
C LYS A 126 -0.85 -13.92 -12.52
N PRO A 127 -0.67 -14.97 -13.35
CA PRO A 127 -0.95 -14.86 -14.77
C PRO A 127 -2.39 -14.36 -14.96
N PRO A 128 -2.65 -13.52 -15.99
CA PRO A 128 -3.98 -13.01 -16.22
C PRO A 128 -4.96 -14.18 -16.26
N ARG A 129 -6.05 -14.11 -15.48
CA ARG A 129 -7.15 -15.07 -15.60
C ARG A 129 -7.58 -15.06 -17.05
N LYS A 130 -7.41 -16.18 -17.76
CA LYS A 130 -7.94 -16.35 -19.12
C LYS A 130 -9.42 -15.97 -19.05
N ARG A 131 -9.82 -14.87 -19.70
CA ARG A 131 -11.24 -14.61 -19.95
C ARG A 131 -11.76 -15.83 -20.69
N LYS A 132 -12.75 -16.53 -20.15
CA LYS A 132 -13.45 -17.56 -20.94
C LYS A 132 -13.93 -16.86 -22.22
N PRO A 133 -13.55 -17.34 -23.42
CA PRO A 133 -14.12 -16.78 -24.63
C PRO A 133 -15.63 -16.94 -24.57
N TRP A 134 -16.36 -15.90 -24.98
CA TRP A 134 -17.82 -15.82 -25.02
C TRP A 134 -18.48 -16.78 -26.03
N ARG A 135 -17.75 -17.80 -26.49
CA ARG A 135 -18.19 -18.84 -27.42
C ARG A 135 -17.87 -20.21 -26.84
N ALA A 136 -18.72 -20.65 -25.93
CA ALA A 136 -18.86 -22.06 -25.55
C ALA A 136 -20.26 -22.28 -24.95
N LEU A 137 -21.29 -21.80 -25.67
CA LEU A 137 -22.68 -22.17 -25.49
C LEU A 137 -23.32 -22.09 -26.89
N ARG A 138 -23.63 -23.28 -27.42
CA ARG A 138 -24.10 -23.65 -28.77
C ARG A 138 -22.99 -24.12 -29.70
#